data_AF-A0AAD0PV85-F1
#
_entry.id   AF-A0AAD0PV85-F1
#
_cell.length_a   1.000
_cell.length_b   1.000
_cell.length_c   1.000
_cell.angle_alpha   90.00
_cell.angle_beta   90.00
_cell.angle_gamma   90.00
#
_symmetry.space_group_name_H-M   'P 1'
#
loop_
_entity.id
_entity.type
_entity.pdbx_description
1 polymer ?
#
loop_
_entity_poly.entity_id
_entity_poly.type
_entity_poly.pdbx_seq_one_letter_code
_entity_poly.pdbx_strand_id
1 'polypeptide(L)'
;MFSDSLYSLVGTLLAFAGILAYFVGLLIRQKTIYNYTLKTDGATVEYYLHYPDFASSFFKGIAIFVILAFVLVALITGSLLFLVGPVAMAFVAAIKLLNWENPVHHRQTAPWHLHEFVTVDHKRLMVIIHCDDITTGFAARFPSKVLMDKYLAFLRKALPANAQYIEKATNWHQG
;
A
#
# COMPACT_ATOMS: atom_id res chain seq x y z
N MET A 1 2.43 12.03 48.49
CA MET A 1 3.42 10.97 48.21
C MET A 1 2.91 9.91 47.23
N PHE A 2 1.65 9.45 47.30
CA PHE A 2 1.09 8.52 46.29
C PHE A 2 0.79 9.17 44.91
N SER A 3 0.49 10.48 44.86
CA SER A 3 0.19 11.18 43.61
C SER A 3 1.40 11.25 42.67
N ASP A 4 2.58 11.61 43.18
CA ASP A 4 3.78 11.82 42.35
C ASP A 4 4.28 10.51 41.72
N SER A 5 4.14 9.39 42.45
CA SER A 5 4.40 8.05 41.94
C SER A 5 3.43 7.66 40.83
N LEU A 6 2.14 7.97 40.99
CA LEU A 6 1.12 7.69 39.98
C LEU A 6 1.32 8.53 38.72
N TYR A 7 1.61 9.84 38.85
CA TYR A 7 1.89 10.73 37.72
C TYR A 7 3.17 10.33 36.99
N SER A 8 4.22 9.95 37.72
CA SER A 8 5.46 9.43 37.13
C SER A 8 5.20 8.12 36.36
N LEU A 9 4.44 7.18 36.93
CA LEU A 9 4.12 5.91 36.30
C LEU A 9 3.26 6.09 35.04
N VAL A 10 2.25 6.97 35.08
CA VAL A 10 1.43 7.35 33.92
C VAL A 10 2.27 8.03 32.84
N GLY A 11 3.16 8.95 33.23
CA GLY A 11 4.09 9.61 32.30
C GLY A 11 5.03 8.62 31.61
N THR A 12 5.52 7.63 32.35
CA THR A 12 6.40 6.58 31.81
C THR A 12 5.65 5.67 30.84
N LEU A 13 4.41 5.27 31.17
CA LEU A 13 3.55 4.49 30.27
C LEU A 13 3.22 5.25 28.97
N LEU A 14 2.90 6.54 29.06
CA LEU A 14 2.64 7.38 27.89
C LEU A 14 3.89 7.53 27.01
N ALA A 15 5.07 7.69 27.62
CA ALA A 15 6.33 7.74 26.88
C ALA A 15 6.63 6.42 26.15
N PHE A 16 6.46 5.28 26.81
CA PHE A 16 6.61 3.97 26.17
C PHE A 16 5.59 3.74 25.05
N ALA A 17 4.33 4.14 25.25
CA ALA A 17 3.30 4.07 24.23
C ALA A 17 3.65 4.95 23.01
N GLY A 18 4.17 6.15 23.24
CA GLY A 18 4.65 7.05 22.18
C GLY A 18 5.83 6.48 21.40
N ILE A 19 6.80 5.88 22.09
CA ILE A 19 7.96 5.22 21.48
C ILE A 19 7.51 4.01 20.65
N LEU A 20 6.62 3.17 21.19
CA LEU A 20 6.03 2.05 20.46
C LEU A 20 5.26 2.52 19.22
N ALA A 21 4.43 3.56 19.35
CA ALA A 21 3.71 4.14 18.22
C ALA A 21 4.66 4.66 17.13
N TYR A 22 5.78 5.29 17.53
CA TYR A 22 6.80 5.77 16.61
C TYR A 22 7.50 4.62 15.85
N PHE A 23 7.92 3.58 16.57
CA PHE A 23 8.54 2.41 15.93
C PHE A 23 7.56 1.63 15.06
N VAL A 24 6.29 1.50 15.47
CA VAL A 24 5.22 0.93 14.64
C VAL A 24 5.03 1.78 13.37
N GLY A 25 5.02 3.11 13.48
CA GLY A 25 4.96 4.01 12.32
C GLY A 25 6.14 3.86 11.36
N LEU A 26 7.36 3.68 11.88
CA LEU A 26 8.56 3.41 11.08
C LEU A 26 8.53 2.04 10.39
N LEU A 27 7.98 1.01 11.06
CA LEU A 27 7.81 -0.33 10.50
C LEU A 27 6.70 -0.38 9.44
N ILE A 28 5.70 0.49 9.55
CA ILE A 28 4.63 0.68 8.55
C ILE A 28 5.09 1.55 7.36
N ARG A 29 6.39 1.93 7.27
CA ARG A 29 6.89 2.77 6.18
C ARG A 29 6.46 2.20 4.83
N GLN A 30 5.58 2.97 4.18
CA GLN A 30 4.86 2.64 2.96
C GLN A 30 5.81 2.44 1.78
N LYS A 31 6.30 1.21 1.58
CA LYS A 31 6.97 0.82 0.34
C LYS A 31 5.94 0.16 -0.57
N THR A 32 5.55 0.80 -1.66
CA THR A 32 4.70 0.14 -2.66
C THR A 32 5.55 -0.84 -3.46
N ILE A 33 5.17 -2.12 -3.44
CA ILE A 33 5.76 -3.16 -4.28
C ILE A 33 4.93 -3.23 -5.56
N TYR A 34 5.61 -3.32 -6.70
CA TYR A 34 5.00 -3.42 -8.02
C TYR A 34 5.39 -4.75 -8.66
N ASN A 35 4.42 -5.59 -8.96
CA ASN A 35 4.58 -6.81 -9.73
C ASN A 35 4.08 -6.58 -11.15
N TYR A 36 4.96 -6.75 -12.14
CA TYR A 36 4.65 -6.55 -13.54
C TYR A 36 4.51 -7.92 -14.22
N THR A 37 3.32 -8.23 -14.73
CA THR A 37 3.05 -9.44 -15.52
C THR A 37 2.74 -9.03 -16.95
N LEU A 38 3.59 -9.47 -17.88
CA LEU A 38 3.46 -9.20 -19.31
C LEU A 38 2.74 -10.37 -20.00
N LYS A 39 1.71 -10.07 -20.78
CA LYS A 39 0.94 -11.02 -21.58
C LYS A 39 1.00 -10.62 -23.06
N THR A 40 0.55 -11.53 -23.93
CA THR A 40 0.53 -11.30 -25.39
C THR A 40 -0.48 -10.25 -25.83
N ASP A 41 -1.49 -9.98 -25.01
CA ASP A 41 -2.57 -9.01 -25.24
C ASP A 41 -2.32 -7.65 -24.57
N GLY A 42 -1.69 -7.64 -23.39
CA GLY A 42 -1.34 -6.43 -22.64
C GLY A 42 -0.38 -6.69 -21.46
N ALA A 43 -0.19 -5.68 -20.62
CA ALA A 43 0.51 -5.80 -19.34
C ALA A 43 -0.45 -5.59 -18.16
N THR A 44 -0.13 -6.25 -17.06
CA THR A 44 -0.83 -6.10 -15.78
C THR A 44 0.18 -5.71 -14.72
N VAL A 45 -0.18 -4.73 -13.90
CA VAL A 45 0.57 -4.34 -12.70
C VAL A 45 -0.30 -4.59 -11.50
N GLU A 46 0.26 -5.34 -10.58
CA GLU A 46 -0.28 -5.48 -9.24
C GLU A 46 0.59 -4.64 -8.33
N TYR A 47 -0.01 -3.66 -7.68
CA TYR A 47 0.70 -2.86 -6.69
C TYR A 47 0.04 -3.03 -5.34
N TYR A 48 0.86 -3.27 -4.33
CA TYR A 48 0.41 -3.39 -2.96
C TYR A 48 1.37 -2.67 -2.04
N LEU A 49 0.82 -2.19 -0.93
CA LEU A 49 1.61 -1.55 0.10
C LEU A 49 2.36 -2.64 0.87
N HIS A 50 3.67 -2.54 0.99
CA HIS A 50 4.45 -3.49 1.76
C HIS A 50 4.12 -3.29 3.24
N TYR A 51 3.48 -4.30 3.80
CA TYR A 51 3.37 -4.49 5.23
C TYR A 51 4.33 -5.61 5.65
N PRO A 52 4.99 -5.50 6.80
CA PRO A 52 5.79 -6.59 7.32
C PRO A 52 4.90 -7.80 7.63
N ASP A 53 5.46 -9.01 7.54
CA ASP A 53 4.69 -10.26 7.65
C ASP A 53 3.91 -10.40 8.97
N PHE A 54 4.38 -9.75 10.04
CA PHE A 54 3.71 -9.75 11.34
C PHE A 54 2.53 -8.76 11.45
N ALA A 55 2.37 -7.83 10.51
CA ALA A 55 1.39 -6.74 10.62
C ALA A 55 -0.05 -7.27 10.69
N SER A 56 -0.38 -8.27 9.87
CA SER A 56 -1.71 -8.91 9.90
C SER A 56 -1.99 -9.52 11.27
N SER A 57 -1.04 -10.30 11.81
CA SER A 57 -1.17 -10.90 13.15
C SER A 57 -1.25 -9.85 14.26
N PHE A 58 -0.52 -8.74 14.14
CA PHE A 58 -0.56 -7.63 15.10
C PHE A 58 -1.92 -6.94 15.12
N PHE A 59 -2.47 -6.60 13.95
CA PHE A 59 -3.80 -6.00 13.82
C PHE A 59 -4.91 -6.92 14.34
N LYS A 60 -4.84 -8.22 14.02
CA LYS A 60 -5.75 -9.23 14.57
C LYS A 60 -5.63 -9.35 16.09
N GLY A 61 -4.41 -9.30 16.63
CA GLY A 61 -4.15 -9.31 18.07
C GLY A 61 -4.79 -8.12 18.79
N ILE A 62 -4.63 -6.90 18.25
CA ILE A 62 -5.27 -5.68 18.78
C ILE A 62 -6.79 -5.83 18.76
N ALA A 63 -7.35 -6.30 17.64
CA ALA A 63 -8.78 -6.49 17.50
C ALA A 63 -9.35 -7.47 18.55
N ILE A 64 -8.69 -8.61 18.75
CA ILE A 64 -9.07 -9.59 19.78
C ILE A 64 -9.00 -8.98 21.18
N PHE A 65 -7.92 -8.26 21.49
CA PHE A 65 -7.75 -7.60 22.77
C PHE A 65 -8.87 -6.59 23.07
N VAL A 66 -9.23 -5.76 22.09
CA VAL A 66 -10.32 -4.77 22.21
C VAL A 66 -11.66 -5.46 22.43
N ILE A 67 -11.96 -6.53 21.70
CA ILE A 67 -13.20 -7.30 21.87
C ILE A 67 -13.26 -7.93 23.28
N LEU A 68 -12.17 -8.54 23.74
CA LEU A 68 -12.09 -9.11 25.09
C LEU A 68 -12.28 -8.04 26.17
N ALA A 69 -11.70 -6.86 25.99
CA ALA A 69 -11.90 -5.74 26.91
C ALA A 69 -13.38 -5.32 26.98
N PHE A 70 -14.08 -5.24 25.85
CA PHE A 70 -15.52 -4.94 25.84
C PHE A 70 -16.36 -6.07 26.47
N VAL A 71 -16.03 -7.33 26.22
CA VAL A 71 -16.70 -8.46 26.89
C VAL A 71 -16.51 -8.36 28.41
N LEU A 72 -15.30 -8.06 28.88
CA LEU A 72 -15.01 -7.87 30.30
C LEU A 72 -15.84 -6.73 30.91
N VAL A 73 -15.90 -5.57 30.24
CA VAL A 73 -16.70 -4.42 30.68
C VAL A 73 -18.19 -4.79 30.72
N ALA A 74 -18.69 -5.52 29.72
CA ALA A 74 -20.07 -5.99 29.68
C ALA A 74 -20.39 -6.91 30.86
N LEU A 75 -19.48 -7.81 31.23
CA LEU A 75 -19.65 -8.71 32.37
C LEU A 75 -19.66 -7.96 33.71
N ILE A 76 -18.78 -6.96 33.87
CA ILE A 76 -18.71 -6.15 35.10
C ILE A 76 -19.94 -5.26 35.26
N THR A 77 -20.41 -4.67 34.15
CA THR A 77 -21.56 -3.74 34.17
C THR A 77 -22.91 -4.44 34.04
N GLY A 78 -22.93 -5.71 33.62
CA GLY A 78 -24.15 -6.47 33.36
C GLY A 78 -24.98 -5.94 32.18
N SER A 79 -24.39 -5.10 31.33
CA SER A 79 -25.11 -4.41 30.26
C SER A 79 -24.26 -4.21 29.02
N LEU A 80 -24.89 -4.26 27.85
CA LEU A 80 -24.30 -3.89 26.56
C LEU A 80 -24.61 -2.44 26.16
N LEU A 81 -25.33 -1.67 26.99
CA LEU A 81 -25.68 -0.28 26.67
C LEU A 81 -24.46 0.63 26.53
N PHE A 82 -23.33 0.29 27.18
CA PHE A 82 -22.07 1.02 26.99
C PHE A 82 -21.54 0.92 25.56
N LEU A 83 -22.01 -0.06 24.77
CA LEU A 83 -21.62 -0.25 23.38
C LEU A 83 -22.23 0.80 22.44
N VAL A 84 -23.09 1.71 22.91
CA VAL A 84 -23.69 2.77 22.08
C VAL A 84 -22.68 3.90 21.81
N GLY A 85 -22.74 4.49 20.62
CA GLY A 85 -21.94 5.66 20.26
C GLY A 85 -20.48 5.32 19.93
N PRO A 86 -19.47 6.00 20.53
CA PRO A 86 -18.06 5.77 20.22
C PRO A 86 -17.59 4.32 20.37
N VAL A 87 -18.17 3.61 21.33
CA VAL A 87 -17.82 2.20 21.60
C VAL A 87 -18.31 1.28 20.50
N ALA A 88 -19.50 1.51 19.93
CA ALA A 88 -19.99 0.77 18.76
C ALA A 88 -19.03 0.95 17.57
N MET A 89 -18.58 2.17 17.32
CA MET A 89 -17.63 2.45 16.24
C MET A 89 -16.31 1.70 16.44
N ALA A 90 -15.80 1.67 17.67
CA ALA A 90 -14.59 0.91 18.02
C ALA A 90 -14.79 -0.60 17.83
N PHE A 91 -15.95 -1.15 18.19
CA PHE A 91 -16.27 -2.56 17.99
C PHE A 91 -16.34 -2.94 16.50
N VAL A 92 -17.01 -2.13 15.68
CA VAL A 92 -17.07 -2.32 14.23
C VAL A 92 -15.68 -2.22 13.60
N ALA A 93 -14.86 -1.27 14.06
CA ALA A 93 -13.48 -1.14 13.62
C ALA A 93 -12.64 -2.38 13.99
N ALA A 94 -12.81 -2.94 15.20
CA ALA A 94 -12.14 -4.15 15.62
C ALA A 94 -12.52 -5.35 14.74
N ILE A 95 -13.80 -5.52 14.40
CA ILE A 95 -14.24 -6.57 13.46
C ILE A 95 -13.62 -6.39 12.07
N LYS A 96 -13.59 -5.15 11.55
CA LYS A 96 -12.91 -4.87 10.28
C LYS A 96 -11.42 -5.17 10.34
N LEU A 97 -10.78 -4.87 11.47
CA LEU A 97 -9.36 -5.09 11.70
C LEU A 97 -9.02 -6.59 11.83
N LEU A 98 -9.94 -7.39 12.37
CA LEU A 98 -9.85 -8.86 12.42
C LEU A 98 -9.81 -9.51 11.04
N ASN A 99 -10.59 -8.97 10.11
CA ASN A 99 -10.65 -9.40 8.71
C ASN A 99 -9.68 -8.62 7.82
N TRP A 100 -8.74 -7.87 8.41
CA TRP A 100 -7.83 -7.05 7.63
C TRP A 100 -6.86 -7.94 6.84
N GLU A 101 -6.85 -7.70 5.54
CA GLU A 101 -5.88 -8.22 4.58
C GLU A 101 -5.30 -7.03 3.80
N ASN A 102 -4.09 -7.21 3.29
CA ASN A 102 -3.42 -6.15 2.55
C ASN A 102 -4.12 -5.93 1.20
N PRO A 103 -4.67 -4.75 0.90
CA PRO A 103 -5.33 -4.51 -0.37
C PRO A 103 -4.30 -4.57 -1.51
N VAL A 104 -4.53 -5.47 -2.46
CA VAL A 104 -3.77 -5.53 -3.71
C VAL A 104 -4.56 -4.79 -4.79
N HIS A 105 -3.93 -3.80 -5.39
CA HIS A 105 -4.53 -3.06 -6.50
C HIS A 105 -4.05 -3.65 -7.81
N HIS A 106 -4.99 -3.98 -8.70
CA HIS A 106 -4.70 -4.50 -10.03
C HIS A 106 -4.99 -3.43 -11.07
N ARG A 107 -4.00 -3.16 -11.93
CA ARG A 107 -4.15 -2.26 -13.08
C ARG A 107 -3.74 -3.02 -14.34
N GLN A 108 -4.64 -3.07 -15.31
CA GLN A 108 -4.37 -3.65 -16.62
C GLN A 108 -4.16 -2.53 -17.65
N THR A 109 -3.22 -2.72 -18.57
CA THR A 109 -3.06 -1.81 -19.71
C THR A 109 -4.15 -2.05 -20.74
N ALA A 110 -4.36 -1.07 -21.60
CA ALA A 110 -5.03 -1.32 -22.87
C ALA A 110 -4.26 -2.38 -23.69
N PRO A 111 -4.87 -2.95 -24.73
CA PRO A 111 -4.17 -3.79 -25.68
C PRO A 111 -2.97 -3.11 -26.33
N TRP A 112 -1.92 -3.88 -26.65
CA TRP A 112 -0.67 -3.35 -27.21
C TRP A 112 -0.84 -2.53 -28.50
N HIS A 113 -1.80 -2.90 -29.36
CA HIS A 113 -2.04 -2.25 -30.65
C HIS A 113 -2.58 -0.81 -30.53
N LEU A 114 -3.13 -0.44 -29.37
CA LEU A 114 -3.65 0.91 -29.11
C LEU A 114 -2.57 1.88 -28.61
N HIS A 115 -1.35 1.41 -28.41
CA HIS A 115 -0.28 2.24 -27.86
C HIS A 115 0.57 2.85 -28.96
N GLU A 116 0.51 4.18 -29.10
CA GLU A 116 1.24 4.91 -30.14
C GLU A 116 2.50 5.61 -29.63
N PHE A 117 2.59 5.91 -28.32
CA PHE A 117 3.74 6.64 -27.78
C PHE A 117 4.41 5.90 -26.62
N VAL A 118 5.74 5.90 -26.63
CA VAL A 118 6.57 5.35 -25.56
C VAL A 118 7.53 6.42 -25.07
N THR A 119 7.39 6.84 -23.81
CA THR A 119 8.33 7.74 -23.16
C THR A 119 9.37 6.94 -22.37
N VAL A 120 10.65 7.15 -22.65
CA VAL A 120 11.76 6.48 -21.97
C VAL A 120 12.54 7.47 -21.11
N ASP A 121 12.58 7.22 -19.81
CA ASP A 121 13.40 7.95 -18.84
C ASP A 121 14.54 7.07 -18.35
N HIS A 122 15.72 7.27 -18.95
CA HIS A 122 16.95 6.58 -18.58
C HIS A 122 17.48 6.97 -17.20
N LYS A 123 17.15 8.18 -16.70
CA LYS A 123 17.65 8.69 -15.40
C LYS A 123 16.92 8.03 -14.24
N ARG A 124 15.61 7.80 -14.38
CA ARG A 124 14.76 7.13 -13.37
C ARG A 124 14.52 5.64 -13.67
N LEU A 125 15.10 5.10 -14.74
CA LEU A 125 14.88 3.74 -15.23
C LEU A 125 13.38 3.42 -15.37
N MET A 126 12.66 4.28 -16.08
CA MET A 126 11.21 4.20 -16.26
C MET A 126 10.86 4.21 -17.74
N VAL A 127 9.90 3.37 -18.11
CA VAL A 127 9.28 3.37 -19.45
C VAL A 127 7.79 3.60 -19.28
N ILE A 128 7.22 4.56 -19.99
CA ILE A 128 5.79 4.87 -19.96
C ILE A 128 5.21 4.61 -21.33
N ILE A 129 4.11 3.87 -21.37
CA ILE A 129 3.40 3.57 -22.60
C ILE A 129 2.07 4.32 -22.57
N HIS A 130 1.78 5.01 -23.67
CA HIS A 130 0.60 5.86 -23.83
C HIS A 130 -0.22 5.36 -25.01
N CYS A 131 -1.54 5.54 -24.94
CA CYS A 131 -2.43 5.28 -26.07
C CYS A 131 -2.46 6.50 -26.98
N ASP A 132 -3.45 7.38 -26.79
CA ASP A 132 -3.66 8.54 -27.66
C ASP A 132 -3.07 9.85 -27.08
N ASP A 133 -2.92 9.93 -25.76
CA ASP A 133 -2.45 11.13 -25.05
C ASP A 133 -1.23 10.85 -24.17
N ILE A 134 -0.21 11.71 -24.28
CA ILE A 134 1.04 11.69 -23.51
C ILE A 134 0.76 11.91 -22.00
N THR A 135 -0.39 12.49 -21.64
CA THR A 135 -0.75 12.72 -20.22
C THR A 135 -1.34 11.50 -19.51
N THR A 136 -1.73 10.45 -20.25
CA THR A 136 -2.29 9.22 -19.68
C THR A 136 -1.47 8.02 -20.13
N GLY A 137 -1.13 7.14 -19.20
CA GLY A 137 -0.26 6.03 -19.55
C GLY A 137 -0.02 5.02 -18.45
N PHE A 138 0.67 3.96 -18.85
CA PHE A 138 1.14 2.92 -17.98
C PHE A 138 2.65 3.04 -17.80
N ALA A 139 3.07 3.43 -16.60
CA ALA A 139 4.48 3.51 -16.25
C ALA A 139 4.96 2.16 -15.73
N ALA A 140 6.11 1.71 -16.22
CA ALA A 140 6.88 0.60 -15.69
C ALA A 140 8.22 1.11 -15.17
N ARG A 141 8.52 0.81 -13.91
CA ARG A 141 9.81 1.15 -13.26
C ARG A 141 10.69 -0.09 -13.19
N PHE A 142 11.97 0.08 -13.53
CA PHE A 142 12.93 -1.02 -13.58
C PHE A 142 14.03 -0.86 -12.53
N PRO A 143 14.47 -1.96 -11.90
CA PRO A 143 15.57 -1.90 -10.93
C PRO A 143 16.95 -1.83 -11.60
N SER A 144 17.05 -2.19 -12.89
CA SER A 144 18.32 -2.19 -13.63
C SER A 144 18.15 -1.78 -15.09
N LYS A 145 19.20 -1.18 -15.66
CA LYS A 145 19.25 -0.79 -17.08
C LYS A 145 19.11 -2.00 -18.01
N VAL A 146 19.71 -3.14 -17.66
CA VAL A 146 19.63 -4.37 -18.46
C VAL A 146 18.19 -4.87 -18.60
N LEU A 147 17.39 -4.79 -17.54
CA LEU A 147 15.97 -5.16 -17.60
C LEU A 147 15.16 -4.19 -18.43
N MET A 148 15.44 -2.89 -18.31
CA MET A 148 14.81 -1.86 -19.13
C MET A 148 15.11 -2.05 -20.61
N ASP A 149 16.37 -2.33 -20.98
CA ASP A 149 16.76 -2.56 -22.37
C ASP A 149 16.07 -3.81 -22.96
N LYS A 150 15.96 -4.89 -22.17
CA LYS A 150 15.18 -6.09 -22.56
C LYS A 150 13.71 -5.76 -22.76
N TYR A 151 13.13 -4.93 -21.90
CA TYR A 151 11.74 -4.48 -22.03
C TYR A 151 11.53 -3.61 -23.26
N LEU A 152 12.43 -2.68 -23.55
CA LEU A 152 12.39 -1.87 -24.77
C LEU A 152 12.51 -2.73 -26.03
N ALA A 153 13.37 -3.75 -26.02
CA ALA A 153 13.48 -4.69 -27.12
C ALA A 153 12.19 -5.52 -27.33
N PHE A 154 11.47 -5.84 -26.24
CA PHE A 154 10.15 -6.46 -26.29
C PHE A 154 9.10 -5.49 -26.87
N LEU A 155 9.04 -4.25 -26.37
CA LEU A 155 8.09 -3.24 -26.85
C LEU A 155 8.25 -2.97 -28.35
N ARG A 156 9.48 -2.92 -28.87
CA ARG A 156 9.75 -2.77 -30.30
C ARG A 156 9.19 -3.90 -31.18
N LYS A 157 8.92 -5.07 -30.60
CA LYS A 157 8.30 -6.20 -31.30
C LYS A 157 6.78 -6.26 -31.09
N ALA A 158 6.31 -5.83 -29.93
CA ALA A 158 4.91 -5.94 -29.51
C ALA A 158 4.05 -4.75 -29.94
N LEU A 159 4.63 -3.55 -30.04
CA LEU A 159 3.93 -2.34 -30.44
C LEU A 159 3.82 -2.22 -31.97
N PRO A 160 2.81 -1.47 -32.46
CA PRO A 160 2.65 -1.21 -33.87
C PRO A 160 3.85 -0.41 -34.43
N ALA A 161 4.16 -0.61 -35.72
CA ALA A 161 5.38 -0.06 -36.34
C ALA A 161 5.42 1.48 -36.41
N ASN A 162 4.27 2.14 -36.22
CA ASN A 162 4.14 3.60 -36.14
C ASN A 162 4.44 4.16 -34.74
N ALA A 163 4.71 3.31 -33.74
CA ALA A 163 4.93 3.77 -32.37
C ALA A 163 6.17 4.66 -32.24
N GLN A 164 5.99 5.84 -31.63
CA GLN A 164 7.05 6.83 -31.45
C GLN A 164 7.73 6.65 -30.08
N TYR A 165 9.06 6.61 -30.09
CA TYR A 165 9.87 6.52 -28.87
C TYR A 165 10.46 7.89 -28.55
N ILE A 166 10.07 8.45 -27.41
CA ILE A 166 10.51 9.76 -26.93
C ILE A 166 11.42 9.57 -25.72
N GLU A 167 12.67 9.99 -25.83
CA GLU A 167 13.59 9.99 -24.69
C GLU A 167 13.47 11.31 -23.93
N LYS A 168 12.82 11.28 -22.76
CA LYS A 168 12.59 12.47 -21.94
C LYS A 168 12.57 12.13 -20.46
N ALA A 169 13.28 12.94 -19.66
CA ALA A 169 13.17 12.86 -18.21
C ALA A 169 11.76 13.27 -17.77
N THR A 170 11.12 12.43 -16.97
CA THR A 170 9.71 12.61 -16.58
C THR A 170 9.55 12.77 -15.08
N ASN A 171 8.53 13.54 -14.67
CA ASN A 171 8.06 13.65 -13.29
C ASN A 171 6.77 12.85 -13.11
N TRP A 172 6.67 11.70 -13.78
CA TRP A 172 5.48 10.88 -13.74
C TRP A 172 5.24 10.25 -12.36
N HIS A 173 4.04 10.47 -11.84
CA HIS A 173 3.53 9.83 -10.64
C HIS A 173 2.47 8.81 -11.06
N GLN A 174 2.67 7.54 -10.68
CA GLN A 174 1.60 6.55 -10.76
C GLN A 174 0.56 6.94 -9.71
N GLY A 175 -0.64 7.34 -10.16
CA GLY A 175 -1.80 7.59 -9.32
C GLY A 175 -2.42 6.30 -8.81
#